data_AF-A0A381FR93-F1
#
_entry.id   AF-A0A381FR93-F1
#
_cell.length_a   1.000
_cell.length_b   1.000
_cell.length_c   1.000
_cell.angle_alpha   90.00
_cell.angle_beta   90.00
_cell.angle_gamma   90.00
#
_symmetry.space_group_name_H-M   'P 1'
#
loop_
_entity.id
_entity.type
_entity.pdbx_description
1 polymer ?
#
loop_
_entity_poly.entity_id
_entity_poly.type
_entity_poly.pdbx_seq_one_letter_code
_entity_poly.pdbx_strand_id
1 'polypeptide(L)'
;MKKNSIILNSILFGSLLLNLVNLKFFEQTLIRIEYLLFFYLIGFLTYFLSKKKLSKISNWNNFNKAIFCIIVVGANLTALCLGLNLLFASQKTKIESFSILRKTNIPGGKYNRSKRTPAIIFETKFNDTKRLTFTIDYKKQIEKSSMIELELSEGLFGFEIIRSTKLR
;
A
#
# COMPACT_ATOMS: atom_id res chain seq x y z
N MET A 1 -13.69 14.96 27.55
CA MET A 1 -14.00 14.94 26.09
C MET A 1 -15.37 14.31 25.88
N LYS A 2 -16.25 14.89 25.05
CA LYS A 2 -17.56 14.27 24.72
C LYS A 2 -17.34 12.87 24.13
N LYS A 3 -18.11 11.86 24.56
CA LYS A 3 -18.02 10.43 24.16
C LYS A 3 -17.87 10.24 22.64
N ASN A 4 -18.56 11.05 21.84
CA ASN A 4 -18.50 11.00 20.38
C ASN A 4 -17.15 11.40 19.78
N SER A 5 -16.40 12.30 20.43
CA SER A 5 -15.06 12.70 19.97
C SER A 5 -14.04 11.57 20.15
N ILE A 6 -14.19 10.78 21.22
CA ILE A 6 -13.35 9.60 21.46
C ILE A 6 -13.59 8.56 20.37
N ILE A 7 -14.85 8.27 20.03
CA ILE A 7 -15.20 7.31 18.98
C ILE A 7 -14.60 7.70 17.63
N LEU A 8 -14.74 8.97 17.23
CA LEU A 8 -14.16 9.45 15.97
C LEU A 8 -12.62 9.37 15.97
N ASN A 9 -11.97 9.70 17.09
CA ASN A 9 -10.52 9.51 17.21
C ASN A 9 -10.11 8.04 17.09
N SER A 10 -10.87 7.12 17.69
CA SER A 10 -10.61 5.67 17.56
C SER A 10 -10.75 5.19 16.11
N ILE A 11 -11.78 5.65 15.39
CA ILE A 11 -11.97 5.32 13.96
C ILE A 11 -10.81 5.86 13.12
N LEU A 12 -10.37 7.09 13.39
CA LEU A 12 -9.22 7.69 12.71
C LEU A 12 -7.95 6.88 12.95
N PHE A 13 -7.66 6.55 14.21
CA PHE A 13 -6.48 5.77 14.57
C PHE A 13 -6.52 4.35 13.98
N GLY A 14 -7.69 3.70 14.00
CA GLY A 14 -7.88 2.41 13.32
C GLY A 14 -7.62 2.51 11.82
N SER A 15 -8.06 3.58 11.16
CA SER A 15 -7.81 3.80 9.73
C SER A 15 -6.34 4.09 9.42
N LEU A 16 -5.62 4.75 10.33
CA LEU A 16 -4.16 4.91 10.23
C LEU A 16 -3.44 3.57 10.33
N LEU A 17 -3.84 2.70 11.26
CA LEU A 17 -3.30 1.34 11.36
C LEU A 17 -3.64 0.49 10.12
N LEU A 18 -4.85 0.65 9.57
CA LEU A 18 -5.28 -0.03 8.36
C LEU A 18 -4.36 0.30 7.16
N ASN A 19 -3.75 1.49 7.13
CA ASN A 19 -2.78 1.82 6.09
C ASN A 19 -1.50 0.98 6.12
N LEU A 20 -1.13 0.45 7.28
CA LEU A 20 -0.02 -0.50 7.37
C LEU A 20 -0.38 -1.83 6.68
N VAL A 21 -1.63 -2.24 6.78
CA VAL A 21 -2.17 -3.41 6.06
C VAL A 21 -2.27 -3.11 4.56
N ASN A 22 -2.76 -1.94 4.19
CA ASN A 22 -2.81 -1.49 2.79
C ASN A 22 -1.42 -1.48 2.14
N LEU A 23 -0.39 -1.07 2.89
CA LEU A 23 0.99 -1.12 2.41
C LEU A 23 1.43 -2.56 2.11
N LYS A 24 1.04 -3.53 2.94
CA LYS A 24 1.34 -4.95 2.69
C LYS A 24 0.63 -5.50 1.45
N PHE A 25 -0.65 -5.17 1.27
CA PHE A 25 -1.37 -5.55 0.06
C PHE A 25 -0.81 -4.88 -1.20
N PHE A 26 -0.38 -3.62 -1.10
CA PHE A 26 0.27 -2.89 -2.18
C PHE A 26 1.63 -3.52 -2.55
N GLU A 27 2.44 -3.90 -1.56
CA GLU A 27 3.69 -4.64 -1.80
C GLU A 27 3.43 -5.93 -2.59
N GLN A 28 2.32 -6.62 -2.31
CA GLN A 28 1.91 -7.86 -2.97
C GLN A 28 1.22 -7.67 -4.34
N THR A 29 0.79 -6.46 -4.71
CA THR A 29 -0.03 -6.23 -5.91
C THR A 29 0.65 -5.28 -6.90
N LEU A 30 0.76 -5.65 -8.18
CA LEU A 30 1.20 -4.77 -9.27
C LEU A 30 0.09 -3.79 -9.66
N ILE A 31 -0.21 -2.86 -8.75
CA ILE A 31 -1.16 -1.78 -8.94
C ILE A 31 -0.40 -0.45 -9.03
N ARG A 32 -0.87 0.44 -9.90
CA ARG A 32 -0.31 1.79 -10.02
C ARG A 32 -0.75 2.67 -8.84
N ILE A 33 0.12 3.56 -8.38
CA ILE A 33 -0.11 4.37 -7.17
C ILE A 33 -1.29 5.36 -7.33
N GLU A 34 -1.60 5.73 -8.56
CA GLU A 34 -2.66 6.66 -8.95
C GLU A 34 -4.04 6.14 -8.52
N TYR A 35 -4.26 4.82 -8.59
CA TYR A 35 -5.51 4.21 -8.10
C TYR A 35 -5.68 4.43 -6.60
N LEU A 36 -4.60 4.35 -5.83
CA LEU A 36 -4.64 4.60 -4.38
C LEU A 36 -4.89 6.09 -4.12
N LEU A 37 -4.20 6.99 -4.82
CA LEU A 37 -4.41 8.44 -4.70
C LEU A 37 -5.86 8.84 -5.02
N PHE A 38 -6.47 8.18 -6.01
CA PHE A 38 -7.88 8.39 -6.35
C PHE A 38 -8.83 8.08 -5.19
N PHE A 39 -8.60 7.00 -4.43
CA PHE A 39 -9.42 6.70 -3.25
C PHE A 39 -9.31 7.75 -2.14
N TYR A 40 -8.11 8.32 -1.96
CA TYR A 40 -7.91 9.43 -1.02
C TYR A 40 -8.56 10.74 -1.50
N LEU A 41 -8.60 10.97 -2.81
CA LEU A 41 -9.34 12.08 -3.40
C LEU A 41 -10.86 11.94 -3.18
N ILE A 42 -11.41 10.73 -3.30
CA ILE A 42 -12.81 10.46 -2.91
C ILE A 42 -13.05 10.82 -1.45
N GLY A 43 -12.09 10.52 -0.56
CA GLY A 43 -12.12 10.93 0.84
C GLY A 43 -12.18 12.45 1.04
N PHE A 44 -11.46 13.21 0.22
CA PHE A 44 -11.55 14.67 0.19
C PHE A 44 -12.93 15.16 -0.30
N LEU A 45 -13.49 14.54 -1.35
CA LEU A 45 -14.82 14.90 -1.84
C LEU A 45 -15.92 14.60 -0.79
N THR A 46 -15.80 13.49 -0.06
CA THR A 46 -16.75 13.12 1.00
C THR A 46 -16.75 14.09 2.17
N TYR A 47 -15.65 14.83 2.40
CA TYR A 47 -15.62 15.91 3.39
C TYR A 47 -16.67 16.99 3.08
N PHE A 48 -16.80 17.43 1.83
CA PHE A 48 -17.78 18.47 1.47
C PHE A 48 -19.22 18.04 1.74
N LEU A 49 -19.51 16.76 1.52
CA LEU A 49 -20.81 16.15 1.80
C LEU A 49 -21.07 15.99 3.31
N SER A 50 -20.02 15.73 4.09
CA SER A 50 -20.14 15.31 5.49
C SER A 50 -19.83 16.42 6.51
N LYS A 51 -19.24 17.55 6.10
CA LYS A 51 -18.77 18.62 7.01
C LYS A 51 -19.84 19.12 7.98
N LYS A 52 -21.07 19.31 7.50
CA LYS A 52 -22.20 19.76 8.34
C LYS A 52 -22.58 18.70 9.40
N LYS A 53 -22.60 17.42 9.03
CA LYS A 53 -22.90 16.31 9.95
C LYS A 53 -21.78 16.15 11.00
N LEU A 54 -20.53 16.18 10.57
CA LEU A 54 -19.37 16.11 11.46
C LEU A 54 -19.34 17.26 12.48
N SER A 55 -19.73 18.48 12.10
CA SER A 55 -19.86 19.61 13.02
C SER A 55 -20.89 19.39 14.13
N LYS A 56 -21.94 18.61 13.89
CA LYS A 56 -22.94 18.28 14.93
C LYS A 56 -22.41 17.26 15.94
N ILE A 57 -21.50 16.38 15.50
CA ILE A 57 -20.98 15.26 16.29
C ILE A 57 -19.73 15.66 17.07
N SER A 58 -18.91 16.56 16.51
CA SER A 58 -17.61 16.95 17.03
C SER A 58 -17.31 18.44 16.81
N ASN A 59 -16.66 19.04 17.81
CA ASN A 59 -16.18 20.43 17.78
C ASN A 59 -14.88 20.61 16.98
N TRP A 60 -14.50 19.65 16.14
CA TRP A 60 -13.31 19.77 15.30
C TRP A 60 -13.40 20.95 14.33
N ASN A 61 -12.26 21.58 14.04
CA ASN A 61 -12.16 22.56 12.97
C ASN A 61 -12.33 21.88 11.59
N ASN A 62 -12.44 22.68 10.54
CA ASN A 62 -12.63 22.16 9.17
C ASN A 62 -11.45 21.32 8.69
N PHE A 63 -10.23 21.66 9.09
CA PHE A 63 -9.02 20.94 8.73
C PHE A 63 -9.01 19.50 9.28
N ASN A 64 -9.27 19.33 10.58
CA ASN A 64 -9.34 18.01 11.22
C ASN A 64 -10.46 17.14 10.63
N LYS A 65 -11.61 17.75 10.28
CA LYS A 65 -12.70 17.05 9.60
C LYS A 65 -12.30 16.60 8.19
N ALA A 66 -11.58 17.42 7.45
CA ALA A 66 -11.08 17.06 6.12
C ALA A 66 -10.07 15.91 6.21
N ILE A 67 -9.07 16.00 7.09
CA ILE A 67 -8.11 14.93 7.36
C ILE A 67 -8.81 13.64 7.75
N PHE A 68 -9.79 13.72 8.65
CA PHE A 68 -10.58 12.57 9.07
C PHE A 68 -11.23 11.87 7.88
N CYS A 69 -11.93 12.61 7.02
CA CYS A 69 -12.58 12.03 5.84
C CYS A 69 -11.55 11.44 4.86
N ILE A 70 -10.48 12.17 4.54
CA ILE A 70 -9.42 11.73 3.62
C ILE A 70 -8.84 10.40 4.09
N ILE A 71 -8.43 10.32 5.36
CA ILE A 71 -7.76 9.14 5.90
C ILE A 71 -8.74 7.98 6.06
N VAL A 72 -9.90 8.21 6.67
CA VAL A 72 -10.85 7.13 6.95
C VAL A 72 -11.41 6.56 5.66
N VAL A 73 -11.92 7.42 4.76
CA VAL A 73 -12.52 6.94 3.51
C VAL A 73 -11.44 6.38 2.58
N GLY A 74 -10.31 7.08 2.42
CA GLY A 74 -9.21 6.65 1.56
C GLY A 74 -8.63 5.30 1.99
N ALA A 75 -8.34 5.12 3.29
CA ALA A 75 -7.79 3.87 3.80
C ALA A 75 -8.77 2.70 3.66
N ASN A 76 -10.06 2.90 3.94
CA ASN A 76 -11.07 1.85 3.84
C ASN A 76 -11.35 1.45 2.38
N LEU A 77 -11.46 2.42 1.46
CA LEU A 77 -11.62 2.13 0.03
C LEU A 77 -10.39 1.41 -0.54
N THR A 78 -9.19 1.83 -0.14
CA THR A 78 -7.96 1.14 -0.52
C THR A 78 -7.94 -0.30 -0.01
N ALA A 79 -8.31 -0.52 1.26
CA ALA A 79 -8.39 -1.84 1.86
C ALA A 79 -9.41 -2.74 1.16
N LEU A 80 -10.58 -2.19 0.82
CA LEU A 80 -11.59 -2.91 0.04
C LEU A 80 -11.06 -3.27 -1.34
N CYS A 81 -10.48 -2.32 -2.07
CA CYS A 81 -9.98 -2.58 -3.42
C CYS A 81 -8.86 -3.64 -3.41
N LEU A 82 -7.80 -3.43 -2.62
CA LEU A 82 -6.67 -4.35 -2.58
C LEU A 82 -7.03 -5.69 -1.93
N GLY A 83 -7.84 -5.66 -0.87
CA GLY A 83 -8.29 -6.86 -0.17
C GLY A 83 -9.17 -7.73 -1.05
N LEU A 84 -10.17 -7.16 -1.73
CA LEU A 84 -11.00 -7.92 -2.68
C LEU A 84 -10.17 -8.40 -3.88
N ASN A 85 -9.23 -7.57 -4.38
CA ASN A 85 -8.32 -8.00 -5.44
C ASN A 85 -7.57 -9.27 -5.05
N LEU A 86 -7.06 -9.33 -3.81
CA LEU A 86 -6.30 -10.44 -3.27
C LEU A 86 -7.15 -11.67 -2.94
N LEU A 87 -8.29 -11.48 -2.28
CA LEU A 87 -9.17 -12.55 -1.82
C LEU A 87 -9.79 -13.34 -2.97
N PHE A 88 -10.13 -12.66 -4.06
CA PHE A 88 -10.75 -13.25 -5.24
C PHE A 88 -9.77 -13.46 -6.39
N ALA A 89 -8.48 -13.53 -6.08
CA ALA A 89 -7.46 -13.77 -7.08
C ALA A 89 -7.53 -15.17 -7.66
N SER A 90 -7.25 -15.26 -8.97
CA SER A 90 -7.18 -16.52 -9.70
C SER A 90 -6.10 -17.43 -9.11
N GLN A 91 -6.37 -18.75 -9.16
CA GLN A 91 -5.36 -19.77 -8.84
C GLN A 91 -4.37 -19.97 -10.00
N LYS A 92 -4.72 -19.54 -11.21
CA LYS A 92 -3.82 -19.63 -12.36
C LYS A 92 -2.69 -18.62 -12.20
N THR A 93 -1.47 -19.11 -12.31
CA THR A 93 -0.26 -18.29 -12.27
C THR A 93 0.45 -18.27 -13.62
N LYS A 94 1.20 -17.18 -13.84
CA LYS A 94 2.13 -17.02 -14.95
C LYS A 94 3.47 -16.52 -14.43
N ILE A 95 4.55 -16.88 -15.10
CA ILE A 95 5.88 -16.39 -14.76
C ILE A 95 6.23 -15.26 -15.72
N GLU A 96 6.64 -14.12 -15.17
CA GLU A 96 7.13 -12.98 -15.94
C GLU A 96 8.49 -12.52 -15.41
N SER A 97 9.38 -12.15 -16.32
CA SER A 97 10.71 -11.64 -16.00
C SER A 97 10.77 -10.13 -16.15
N PHE A 98 11.36 -9.46 -15.16
CA PHE A 98 11.55 -8.00 -15.15
C PHE A 98 13.03 -7.67 -14.96
N SER A 99 13.50 -6.64 -15.66
CA SER A 99 14.86 -6.13 -15.51
C SER A 99 15.02 -5.40 -14.17
N ILE A 100 16.13 -5.65 -13.47
CA ILE A 100 16.46 -4.93 -12.24
C ILE A 100 17.09 -3.60 -12.62
N LEU A 101 16.38 -2.50 -12.40
CA LEU A 101 16.89 -1.14 -12.64
C LEU A 101 17.92 -0.73 -11.59
N ARG A 102 17.66 -1.07 -10.32
CA ARG A 102 18.52 -0.66 -9.20
C ARG A 102 18.48 -1.65 -8.05
N LYS A 103 19.63 -1.86 -7.44
CA LYS A 103 19.81 -2.60 -6.19
C LYS A 103 20.06 -1.60 -5.07
N THR A 104 19.41 -1.75 -3.92
CA THR A 104 19.53 -0.81 -2.80
C THR A 104 19.44 -1.50 -1.45
N ASN A 105 19.77 -0.77 -0.39
CA ASN A 105 19.74 -1.24 0.99
C ASN A 105 18.97 -0.24 1.85
N ILE A 106 17.80 -0.63 2.33
CA ILE A 106 16.94 0.22 3.17
C ILE A 106 17.51 0.20 4.59
N PRO A 107 17.87 1.37 5.17
CA PRO A 107 18.28 1.44 6.56
C PRO A 107 17.11 1.13 7.50
N GLY A 108 17.40 0.42 8.59
CA GLY A 108 16.45 0.23 9.67
C GLY A 108 16.03 1.54 10.34
N GLY A 109 14.97 1.46 11.16
CA GLY A 109 14.43 2.59 11.90
C GLY A 109 15.39 3.22 12.91
N LYS A 110 14.89 4.20 13.67
CA LYS A 110 15.65 4.85 14.75
C LYS A 110 16.27 3.79 15.67
N TYR A 111 17.55 3.97 16.03
CA TYR A 111 18.38 3.03 16.81
C TYR A 111 18.78 1.72 16.11
N ASN A 112 18.32 1.44 14.89
CA ASN A 112 18.66 0.25 14.11
C ASN A 112 19.18 0.58 12.70
N ARG A 113 19.72 1.79 12.48
CA ARG A 113 20.18 2.24 11.16
C ARG A 113 21.35 1.42 10.57
N SER A 114 22.08 0.71 11.43
CA SER A 114 23.12 -0.24 11.02
C SER A 114 22.54 -1.49 10.35
N LYS A 115 21.30 -1.88 10.71
CA LYS A 115 20.58 -2.95 10.02
C LYS A 115 20.17 -2.46 8.64
N ARG A 116 20.51 -3.23 7.62
CA ARG A 116 20.21 -2.92 6.22
C ARG A 116 19.35 -4.04 5.66
N THR A 117 18.23 -3.69 5.04
CA THR A 117 17.38 -4.65 4.37
C THR A 117 17.58 -4.52 2.86
N PRO A 118 18.04 -5.58 2.17
CA PRO A 118 18.27 -5.51 0.74
C PRO A 118 16.95 -5.36 0.00
N ALA A 119 16.96 -4.55 -1.04
CA ALA A 119 15.79 -4.33 -1.90
C ALA A 119 16.23 -4.13 -3.35
N ILE A 120 15.35 -4.49 -4.27
CA ILE A 120 15.51 -4.19 -5.69
C ILE A 120 14.40 -3.24 -6.13
N ILE A 121 14.70 -2.47 -7.16
CA ILE A 121 13.75 -1.66 -7.90
C ILE A 121 13.76 -2.17 -9.33
N PHE A 122 12.58 -2.51 -9.85
CA PHE A 122 12.38 -2.98 -11.22
C PHE A 122 11.28 -2.17 -11.88
N GLU A 123 11.28 -2.13 -13.21
CA GLU A 123 10.22 -1.54 -14.00
C GLU A 123 9.06 -2.52 -14.12
N THR A 124 7.85 -2.06 -13.84
CA THR A 124 6.63 -2.83 -14.06
C THR A 124 6.17 -2.68 -15.50
N LYS A 125 5.25 -3.53 -15.95
CA LYS A 125 4.61 -3.45 -17.28
C LYS A 125 3.86 -2.14 -17.58
N PHE A 126 3.73 -1.25 -16.59
CA PHE A 126 3.07 0.05 -16.69
C PHE A 126 4.05 1.22 -16.80
N ASN A 127 5.36 0.95 -17.04
CA ASN A 127 6.45 1.93 -16.99
C ASN A 127 6.60 2.64 -15.63
N ASP A 128 6.02 2.07 -14.57
CA ASP A 128 6.18 2.51 -13.19
C ASP A 128 7.24 1.65 -12.50
N THR A 129 7.96 2.22 -11.53
CA THR A 129 8.93 1.44 -10.74
C THR A 129 8.28 0.81 -9.52
N LYS A 130 8.59 -0.46 -9.25
CA LYS A 130 8.19 -1.13 -8.01
C LYS A 130 9.42 -1.59 -7.22
N ARG A 131 9.28 -1.53 -5.88
CA ARG A 131 10.30 -2.00 -4.94
C ARG A 131 9.89 -3.33 -4.34
N LEU A 132 10.82 -4.29 -4.32
CA LEU A 132 10.69 -5.53 -3.56
C LEU A 132 11.80 -5.62 -2.54
N THR A 133 11.43 -5.95 -1.31
CA THR A 133 12.34 -6.06 -0.17
C THR A 133 12.58 -7.54 0.13
N PHE A 134 13.83 -7.91 0.41
CA PHE A 134 14.24 -9.28 0.67
C PHE A 134 14.85 -9.40 2.07
N THR A 135 14.93 -10.64 2.58
CA THR A 135 15.72 -10.92 3.78
C THR A 135 17.21 -10.75 3.47
N ILE A 136 18.02 -10.56 4.52
CA ILE A 136 19.46 -10.29 4.38
C ILE A 136 20.21 -11.41 3.66
N ASP A 137 19.72 -12.64 3.76
CA ASP A 137 20.32 -13.84 3.16
C ASP A 137 20.38 -13.78 1.63
N TYR A 138 19.45 -13.06 1.01
CA TYR A 138 19.38 -12.88 -0.44
C TYR A 138 20.40 -11.85 -0.97
N LYS A 139 21.16 -11.16 -0.11
CA LYS A 139 22.06 -10.08 -0.54
C LYS A 139 23.03 -10.50 -1.64
N LYS A 140 23.71 -11.64 -1.47
CA LYS A 140 24.68 -12.16 -2.46
C LYS A 140 24.01 -12.53 -3.79
N GLN A 141 22.77 -13.04 -3.74
CA GLN A 141 22.02 -13.40 -4.94
C GLN A 141 21.57 -12.14 -5.69
N ILE A 142 21.07 -11.13 -4.98
CA ILE A 142 20.69 -9.82 -5.56
C ILE A 142 21.87 -9.17 -6.27
N GLU A 143 23.07 -9.20 -5.67
CA GLU A 143 24.28 -8.63 -6.28
C GLU A 143 24.60 -9.28 -7.64
N LYS A 144 24.41 -10.60 -7.77
CA LYS A 144 24.66 -11.35 -9.02
C LYS A 144 23.54 -11.27 -10.05
N SER A 145 22.31 -11.00 -9.62
CA SER A 145 21.13 -11.08 -10.47
C SER A 145 20.95 -9.82 -11.32
N SER A 146 20.54 -9.98 -12.56
CA SER A 146 20.19 -8.87 -13.46
C SER A 146 18.68 -8.77 -13.70
N MET A 147 17.97 -9.86 -13.42
CA MET A 147 16.53 -9.97 -13.61
C MET A 147 15.85 -10.55 -12.36
N ILE A 148 14.56 -10.28 -12.26
CA ILE A 148 13.68 -10.94 -11.30
C ILE A 148 12.54 -11.63 -12.05
N GLU A 149 12.29 -12.88 -11.71
CA GLU A 149 11.09 -13.60 -12.10
C GLU A 149 10.03 -13.47 -11.02
N LEU A 150 8.84 -13.05 -11.43
CA LEU A 150 7.66 -12.99 -10.58
C LEU A 150 6.68 -14.05 -11.06
N GLU A 151 6.19 -14.85 -10.11
CA GLU A 151 4.99 -15.64 -10.33
C GLU A 151 3.79 -14.78 -10.00
N LEU A 152 2.96 -14.51 -11.01
CA LEU A 152 1.85 -13.57 -10.95
C LEU A 152 0.53 -14.32 -11.11
N SER A 153 -0.46 -13.97 -10.31
CA SER A 153 -1.86 -14.35 -10.53
C SER A 153 -2.72 -13.12 -10.78
N GLU A 154 -3.74 -13.23 -11.61
CA GLU A 154 -4.69 -12.14 -11.84
C GLU A 154 -5.64 -11.94 -10.65
N GLY A 155 -5.74 -10.71 -10.15
CA GLY A 155 -6.70 -10.33 -9.10
C GLY A 155 -8.06 -9.93 -9.65
N LEU A 156 -9.05 -9.75 -8.77
CA LEU A 156 -10.44 -9.44 -9.14
C LEU A 156 -10.58 -8.22 -10.08
N PHE A 157 -9.77 -7.19 -9.86
CA PHE A 157 -9.83 -5.95 -10.62
C PHE A 157 -8.78 -5.91 -11.75
N GLY A 158 -8.20 -7.06 -12.11
CA GLY A 158 -7.14 -7.17 -13.13
C GLY A 158 -5.76 -6.74 -12.65
N PHE A 159 -5.61 -6.35 -11.38
CA PHE A 159 -4.29 -6.07 -10.80
C PHE A 159 -3.62 -7.37 -10.41
N GLU A 160 -2.42 -7.62 -10.94
CA GLU A 160 -1.68 -8.85 -10.69
C GLU A 160 -1.15 -8.90 -9.26
N ILE A 161 -1.11 -10.11 -8.72
CA ILE A 161 -0.65 -10.40 -7.37
C ILE A 161 0.61 -11.26 -7.47
N ILE A 162 1.64 -10.82 -6.76
CA ILE A 162 2.92 -11.49 -6.65
C ILE A 162 2.76 -12.67 -5.67
N ARG A 163 2.84 -13.89 -6.19
CA ARG A 163 2.77 -15.14 -5.41
C ARG A 163 4.14 -15.61 -4.96
N SER A 164 5.12 -15.52 -5.85
CA SER A 164 6.51 -15.89 -5.55
C SER A 164 7.50 -15.03 -6.35
N THR A 165 8.74 -14.99 -5.88
CA THR A 165 9.82 -14.19 -6.46
C THR A 165 11.08 -15.05 -6.58
N LYS A 166 11.73 -15.03 -7.74
CA LYS A 166 13.00 -15.72 -7.97
C LYS A 166 14.00 -14.78 -8.65
N LEU A 167 15.21 -14.71 -8.12
CA LEU A 167 16.28 -13.86 -8.65
C LEU A 167 17.11 -14.63 -9.69
N ARG A 168 17.39 -14.01 -10.84
CA ARG A 168 18.20 -14.55 -11.95
C ARG A 168 19.37 -13.66 -12.32
#